data_AF-A0A0G1N5K7-F1
#
_entry.id   AF-A0A0G1N5K7-F1
#
_cell.length_a   1.000
_cell.length_b   1.000
_cell.length_c   1.000
_cell.angle_alpha   90.00
_cell.angle_beta   90.00
_cell.angle_gamma   90.00
#
_symmetry.space_group_name_H-M   'P 1'
#
loop_
_entity.id
_entity.type
_entity.pdbx_description
1 polymer ?
#
loop_
_entity_poly.entity_id
_entity_poly.type
_entity_poly.pdbx_seq_one_letter_code
_entity_poly.pdbx_strand_id
1 'polypeptide(L)' 'MLQSILDGQTLIRKDIKGVKEEAKKTELRLTERIDKLGLQLANLEDDSPTIEEFDGLEKRVSKLEKHAASV' A
#
# COMPACT_ATOMS: atom_id res chain seq x y z
N MET A 1 42.50 -7.70 -28.30
CA MET A 1 42.40 -6.99 -27.01
C MET A 1 41.55 -5.74 -27.11
N LEU A 2 41.90 -4.76 -27.96
CA LEU A 2 41.11 -3.53 -28.08
C LEU A 2 39.64 -3.77 -28.50
N GLN A 3 39.41 -4.67 -29.47
CA GLN A 3 38.06 -5.06 -29.89
C GLN A 3 37.25 -5.68 -28.73
N SER A 4 37.86 -6.58 -27.96
CA SER A 4 37.21 -7.21 -26.81
C SER A 4 36.82 -6.19 -25.72
N ILE A 5 37.63 -5.13 -25.54
CA ILE A 5 37.31 -4.02 -24.64
C ILE A 5 36.11 -3.21 -25.18
N LEU A 6 36.09 -2.92 -26.48
CA LEU A 6 35.01 -2.19 -27.13
C LEU A 6 33.68 -2.97 -27.09
N ASP A 7 33.73 -4.28 -27.32
CA ASP A 7 32.58 -5.17 -27.23
C ASP A 7 32.04 -5.21 -25.80
N GLY A 8 32.94 -5.32 -24.81
CA GLY A 8 32.60 -5.24 -23.39
C GLY A 8 31.91 -3.93 -23.00
N GLN A 9 32.43 -2.79 -23.46
CA GLN A 9 31.80 -1.47 -23.22
C GLN A 9 30.41 -1.37 -23.84
N THR A 10 30.22 -1.97 -25.01
CA THR A 10 28.92 -1.97 -25.71
C THR A 10 27.89 -2.79 -24.94
N LEU A 11 28.29 -3.96 -24.42
CA LEU A 11 27.43 -4.79 -23.56
C LEU A 11 27.07 -4.07 -22.26
N ILE A 12 28.06 -3.50 -21.56
CA ILE A 12 27.82 -2.72 -20.34
C ILE A 12 26.84 -1.58 -20.58
N ARG A 13 26.98 -0.85 -21.70
CA ARG A 13 26.04 0.23 -22.06
C ARG A 13 24.63 -0.28 -22.29
N LYS A 14 24.47 -1.47 -22.88
CA LYS A 14 23.17 -2.12 -23.09
C LYS A 14 22.54 -2.52 -21.75
N ASP A 15 23.32 -3.11 -20.86
CA ASP A 15 22.86 -3.54 -19.54
C ASP A 15 22.43 -2.33 -18.68
N ILE A 16 23.22 -1.25 -18.68
CA ILE A 16 22.87 0.00 -17.99
C ILE A 16 21.54 0.56 -18.49
N LYS A 17 21.29 0.51 -19.81
CA LYS A 17 20.00 0.92 -20.38
C LYS A 17 18.87 0.00 -19.92
N GLY A 18 19.10 -1.30 -19.90
CA GLY A 18 18.13 -2.29 -19.40
C GLY A 18 17.73 -2.03 -17.95
N VAL A 19 18.73 -1.90 -17.07
CA VAL A 19 18.53 -1.60 -15.64
C VAL A 19 17.79 -0.28 -15.45
N LYS A 20 18.12 0.76 -16.22
CA LYS A 20 17.44 2.06 -16.13
C LYS A 20 15.94 1.95 -16.46
N GLU A 21 15.58 1.18 -17.47
CA GLU A 21 14.17 1.01 -17.85
C GLU A 21 13.41 0.12 -16.86
N GLU A 22 14.06 -0.90 -16.30
CA GLU A 22 13.46 -1.73 -15.25
C GLU A 22 13.25 -0.95 -13.95
N ALA A 23 14.20 -0.07 -13.59
CA ALA A 23 14.07 0.82 -12.44
C ALA A 23 12.87 1.76 -12.60
N LYS A 24 12.71 2.41 -13.75
CA LYS A 24 11.54 3.27 -14.04
C LYS A 24 10.21 2.52 -13.95
N LYS A 25 10.14 1.30 -14.53
CA LYS A 25 8.93 0.48 -14.45
C LYS A 25 8.60 0.11 -13.01
N THR A 26 9.61 -0.21 -12.22
CA THR A 26 9.46 -0.54 -10.81
C THR A 26 8.97 0.67 -10.02
N GLU A 27 9.56 1.84 -10.24
CA GLU A 27 9.15 3.11 -9.64
C GLU A 27 7.68 3.41 -9.94
N LEU A 28 7.27 3.41 -11.21
CA LEU A 28 5.87 3.63 -11.60
C LEU A 28 4.90 2.67 -10.90
N ARG A 29 5.22 1.37 -10.89
CA ARG A 29 4.39 0.35 -10.23
C ARG A 29 4.31 0.57 -8.72
N LEU A 30 5.38 1.03 -8.08
CA LEU A 30 5.37 1.32 -6.64
C LEU A 30 4.55 2.56 -6.33
N THR A 31 4.70 3.63 -7.12
CA THR A 31 3.89 4.85 -6.98
C THR A 31 2.41 4.55 -7.09
N GLU A 32 1.98 3.84 -8.14
CA GLU A 32 0.56 3.46 -8.30
C GLU A 32 0.02 2.61 -7.14
N ARG A 33 0.86 1.74 -6.55
CA ARG A 33 0.46 0.93 -5.40
C ARG A 33 0.34 1.77 -4.14
N ILE A 34 1.25 2.71 -3.92
CA ILE A 34 1.22 3.63 -2.78
C ILE A 34 -0.03 4.51 -2.89
N ASP A 35 -0.34 5.05 -4.06
CA ASP A 35 -1.54 5.87 -4.28
C ASP A 35 -2.82 5.08 -3.97
N LYS A 36 -2.91 3.83 -4.45
CA LYS A 36 -4.05 2.95 -4.14
C LYS A 36 -4.19 2.67 -2.66
N LEU A 37 -3.07 2.37 -1.98
CA LEU A 37 -3.08 2.15 -0.54
C LEU A 37 -3.46 3.42 0.23
N GLY A 38 -3.00 4.59 -0.21
CA GLY A 38 -3.38 5.88 0.36
C GLY A 38 -4.89 6.13 0.27
N LEU A 39 -5.50 5.89 -0.90
CA LEU A 39 -6.96 5.99 -1.08
C LEU A 39 -7.73 4.98 -0.23
N GLN A 40 -7.26 3.74 -0.17
CA GLN A 40 -7.89 2.70 0.66
C GLN A 40 -7.80 3.03 2.15
N LEU A 41 -6.67 3.57 2.62
CA LEU A 41 -6.50 4.01 4.00
C LEU A 41 -7.41 5.19 4.33
N ALA A 42 -7.52 6.19 3.44
CA ALA A 42 -8.42 7.32 3.64
C ALA A 42 -9.88 6.86 3.76
N ASN A 43 -10.33 5.97 2.87
CA ASN A 43 -11.69 5.41 2.95
C ASN A 43 -11.89 4.59 4.24
N LEU A 44 -10.88 3.82 4.67
CA LEU A 44 -10.97 3.04 5.91
C LEU A 44 -10.99 3.93 7.15
N GLU A 45 -10.24 5.03 7.14
CA GLU A 45 -10.26 6.03 8.21
C GLU A 45 -11.66 6.66 8.33
N ASP A 46 -12.29 7.00 7.20
CA ASP A 46 -13.66 7.54 7.16
C ASP A 46 -14.74 6.51 7.57
N ASP A 47 -14.57 5.22 7.21
CA ASP A 47 -15.52 4.15 7.56
C ASP A 47 -15.28 3.52 8.94
N SER A 48 -14.18 3.89 9.62
CA SER A 48 -13.86 3.36 10.95
C SER A 48 -14.63 4.12 12.03
N PRO A 49 -15.37 3.41 12.92
CA PRO A 49 -16.05 4.08 14.02
C PRO A 49 -15.03 4.74 14.94
N THR A 50 -15.34 5.97 15.33
CA THR A 50 -14.56 6.68 16.36
C THR A 50 -14.67 5.95 17.70
N ILE A 51 -13.71 6.20 18.60
CA ILE A 51 -13.73 5.63 19.97
C ILE A 51 -15.05 6.00 20.68
N GLU A 52 -15.57 7.21 20.45
CA GLU A 52 -16.82 7.68 21.03
C GLU A 52 -18.04 6.91 20.52
N GLU A 53 -18.08 6.60 19.22
CA GLU A 53 -19.12 5.76 18.62
C GLU A 53 -19.05 4.32 19.16
N PHE A 54 -17.84 3.79 19.32
CA PHE A 54 -17.62 2.46 19.88
C PHE A 54 -18.11 2.36 21.34
N ASP A 55 -17.74 3.33 22.19
CA ASP A 55 -18.22 3.44 23.58
C ASP A 55 -19.75 3.61 23.65
N GLY A 56 -20.31 4.37 22.72
CA GLY A 56 -21.76 4.56 22.59
C GLY A 56 -22.48 3.26 22.26
N LEU A 57 -21.92 2.47 21.34
CA LEU A 57 -22.40 1.14 20.97
C LEU A 57 -22.32 0.16 22.15
N GLU A 58 -21.20 0.12 22.86
CA GLU A 58 -21.01 -0.77 24.02
C GLU A 58 -22.06 -0.52 25.10
N LYS A 59 -22.34 0.75 25.42
CA LYS A 59 -23.39 1.12 26.38
C LYS A 59 -24.79 0.69 25.93
N ARG A 60 -25.09 0.77 24.63
CA ARG A 60 -26.37 0.34 24.06
C ARG A 60 -26.52 -1.17 24.12
N VAL A 61 -25.48 -1.91 23.73
CA VAL A 61 -25.44 -3.38 23.79
C VAL A 61 -25.60 -3.84 25.23
N SER A 62 -24.84 -3.27 26.18
CA SER A 62 -24.93 -3.59 27.61
C SER A 62 -26.34 -3.40 28.18
N LYS A 63 -27.08 -2.37 27.73
CA LYS A 63 -28.47 -2.15 28.15
C LYS A 63 -29.40 -3.22 27.60
N LEU A 64 -29.24 -3.60 26.33
CA LEU A 64 -30.05 -4.64 25.69
C LEU A 64 -29.80 -6.01 26.33
N GLU A 65 -28.54 -6.35 26.62
CA GLU A 65 -28.17 -7.61 27.28
C GLU A 65 -28.80 -7.72 28.68
N LYS A 66 -28.73 -6.65 29.48
CA LYS A 66 -29.39 -6.60 30.80
C LYS A 66 -30.90 -6.75 30.69
N HIS A 67 -31.51 -6.15 29.67
CA HIS A 67 -32.95 -6.27 29.45
C HIS A 67 -33.33 -7.69 29.03
N ALA A 68 -32.60 -8.30 28.10
CA ALA A 68 -32.81 -9.67 27.67
C ALA A 68 -32.61 -10.69 28.80
N ALA A 69 -31.65 -10.46 29.70
CA ALA A 69 -31.43 -11.31 30.87
C ALA A 69 -32.49 -11.11 31.98
N SER A 70 -33.29 -10.04 31.91
CA SER A 70 -34.36 -9.74 32.86
C SER A 70 -35.74 -10.26 32.43
N VAL A 71 -35.83 -10.83 31.21
CA VAL A 71 -37.02 -11.45 30.62
C VAL A 71 -36.89 -12.97 30.72
#